data_AF-A0A4Q9KL68-F1
#
_entry.id   AF-A0A4Q9KL68-F1
#
_cell.length_a   1.000
_cell.length_b   1.000
_cell.length_c   1.000
_cell.angle_alpha   90.00
_cell.angle_beta   90.00
_cell.angle_gamma   90.00
#
_symmetry.space_group_name_H-M   'P 1'
#
loop_
_entity.id
_entity.type
_entity.pdbx_description
1 polymer ?
#
loop_
_entity_poly.entity_id
_entity_poly.type
_entity_poly.pdbx_seq_one_letter_code
_entity_poly.pdbx_strand_id
1 'polypeptide(L)'
;MPANSAPSLRVGYLAARSPALSRLQTAAITDCLFVARPLQETAAELLSSPEWPRHLGRLRRQLGARRDHLLEVLARCWPSDEAVTRPRAGLHLWVPCRRAGSRQP
;
A
#
# COMPACT_ATOMS: atom_id res chain seq x y z
N MET A 1 14.05 1.72 12.94
CA MET A 1 12.99 2.04 11.95
C MET A 1 13.40 1.42 10.63
N PRO A 2 12.54 0.64 9.97
CA PRO A 2 12.08 1.09 8.65
C PRO A 2 10.55 1.14 8.59
N ALA A 3 10.04 2.13 7.88
CA ALA A 3 8.65 2.26 7.48
C ALA A 3 8.59 1.91 5.99
N ASN A 4 7.70 1.00 5.60
CA ASN A 4 7.38 0.69 4.20
C ASN A 4 8.61 0.54 3.28
N SER A 5 9.62 -0.16 3.79
CA SER A 5 10.91 -0.64 3.26
C SER A 5 11.78 0.20 2.30
N ALA A 6 11.23 1.03 1.42
CA ALA A 6 11.86 2.15 0.70
C ALA A 6 11.12 2.32 -0.64
N PRO A 7 10.05 3.14 -0.71
CA PRO A 7 9.47 3.52 -2.01
C PRO A 7 10.51 4.19 -2.94
N SER A 8 11.61 4.68 -2.37
CA SER A 8 12.77 5.22 -3.09
C SER A 8 13.61 4.16 -3.83
N LEU A 9 13.54 2.86 -3.48
CA LEU A 9 14.24 1.80 -4.23
C LEU A 9 13.67 1.64 -5.65
N ARG A 10 12.40 2.01 -5.87
CA ARG A 10 11.70 1.91 -7.17
C ARG A 10 11.82 0.51 -7.83
N VAL A 11 11.95 -0.55 -7.04
CA VAL A 11 11.96 -1.92 -7.52
C VAL A 11 10.55 -2.49 -7.51
N GLY A 12 10.14 -3.10 -8.63
CA GLY A 12 8.88 -3.81 -8.78
C GLY A 12 9.08 -5.07 -9.64
N TYR A 13 8.10 -5.97 -9.63
CA TYR A 13 8.11 -7.18 -10.47
C TYR A 13 6.79 -7.35 -11.20
N LEU A 14 6.83 -8.03 -12.35
CA LEU A 14 5.66 -8.40 -13.13
C LEU A 14 5.57 -9.93 -13.18
N ALA A 15 4.40 -10.47 -12.84
CA ALA A 15 4.10 -11.89 -12.94
C ALA A 15 2.87 -12.08 -13.84
N ALA A 16 3.04 -12.76 -14.97
CA ALA A 16 1.98 -13.00 -15.94
C ALA A 16 2.21 -14.33 -16.69
N ARG A 17 1.17 -14.88 -17.31
CA ARG A 17 1.30 -16.05 -18.21
C ARG A 17 2.05 -15.64 -19.49
N SER A 18 2.87 -16.52 -20.06
CA SER A 18 3.91 -16.19 -21.06
C SER A 18 3.49 -15.22 -22.18
N PRO A 19 2.32 -15.37 -22.85
CA PRO A 19 1.92 -14.45 -23.91
C PRO A 19 1.69 -13.00 -23.42
N ALA A 20 1.23 -12.84 -22.19
CA ALA A 20 1.07 -11.53 -21.56
C ALA A 20 2.40 -11.01 -21.03
N LEU A 21 3.27 -11.89 -20.50
CA LEU A 21 4.57 -11.49 -19.98
C LEU A 21 5.46 -10.88 -21.07
N SER A 22 5.51 -11.48 -22.27
CA SER A 22 6.29 -10.92 -23.38
C SER A 22 5.81 -9.53 -23.79
N ARG A 23 4.49 -9.31 -23.85
CA ARG A 23 3.91 -7.98 -24.14
C ARG A 23 4.23 -6.95 -23.05
N LEU A 24 4.12 -7.35 -21.79
CA LEU A 24 4.42 -6.50 -20.64
C LEU A 24 5.91 -6.16 -20.54
N GLN A 25 6.80 -7.09 -20.89
CA GLN A 25 8.24 -6.85 -20.91
C GLN A 25 8.63 -5.82 -21.98
N THR A 26 8.09 -5.94 -23.20
CA THR A 26 8.33 -4.97 -24.27
C THR A 26 7.86 -3.56 -23.86
N ALA A 27 6.68 -3.45 -23.23
CA ALA A 27 6.19 -2.17 -22.72
C ALA A 27 7.09 -1.63 -21.60
N ALA A 28 7.47 -2.47 -20.63
CA ALA A 28 8.28 -2.07 -19.49
C ALA A 28 9.70 -1.61 -19.88
N ILE A 29 10.34 -2.24 -20.86
CA ILE A 29 11.65 -1.83 -21.37
C ILE A 29 11.57 -0.46 -22.06
N THR A 30 10.44 -0.17 -22.69
CA THR A 30 10.23 1.11 -23.39
C THR A 30 10.00 2.26 -22.40
N ASP A 31 9.27 2.01 -21.31
CA ASP A 31 8.85 3.04 -20.36
C ASP A 31 9.81 3.23 -19.16
N CYS A 32 10.48 2.16 -18.73
CA CYS A 32 11.37 2.18 -17.58
C CYS A 32 12.77 1.81 -18.06
N LEU A 33 13.61 2.82 -18.28
CA LEU A 33 15.02 2.72 -18.70
C LEU A 33 15.90 2.03 -17.65
N PHE A 34 15.62 0.75 -17.32
CA PHE A 34 16.32 -0.10 -16.37
C PHE A 34 16.43 0.43 -14.93
N VAL A 35 16.25 -0.46 -13.95
CA VAL A 35 16.64 -0.17 -12.57
C VAL A 35 18.15 -0.30 -12.49
N ALA A 36 18.87 0.69 -11.94
CA ALA A 36 20.31 0.62 -11.76
C ALA A 36 20.71 -0.67 -11.00
N ARG A 37 21.68 -1.42 -11.53
CA ARG A 37 22.12 -2.71 -10.99
C ARG A 37 22.39 -2.71 -9.47
N PRO A 38 23.06 -1.70 -8.88
CA PRO A 38 23.27 -1.64 -7.43
C PRO A 38 21.96 -1.64 -6.63
N LEU A 39 20.88 -1.03 -7.16
CA LEU A 39 19.56 -1.05 -6.51
C LEU A 39 18.90 -2.42 -6.61
N GLN A 40 19.13 -3.15 -7.71
CA GLN A 40 18.65 -4.52 -7.86
C GLN A 40 19.36 -5.46 -6.88
N GLU A 41 20.69 -5.34 -6.73
CA GLU A 41 21.49 -6.13 -5.78
C GLU A 41 21.10 -5.83 -4.33
N THR A 42 20.98 -4.54 -3.98
CA THR A 42 20.49 -4.12 -2.65
C THR A 42 19.10 -4.66 -2.35
N ALA A 43 18.20 -4.62 -3.33
CA ALA A 43 16.86 -5.17 -3.17
C ALA A 43 16.89 -6.69 -3.04
N ALA A 44 17.73 -7.40 -3.78
CA ALA A 44 17.88 -8.85 -3.68
C ALA A 44 18.41 -9.25 -2.29
N GLU A 45 19.48 -8.60 -1.81
CA GLU A 45 20.02 -8.82 -0.46
C GLU A 45 18.97 -8.59 0.63
N LEU A 46 18.23 -7.47 0.55
CA LEU A 46 17.17 -7.14 1.50
C LEU A 46 16.02 -8.15 1.46
N LEU A 47 15.50 -8.48 0.27
CA LEU A 47 14.33 -9.36 0.11
C LEU A 47 14.65 -10.82 0.43
N SER A 48 15.89 -11.24 0.24
CA SER A 48 16.37 -12.58 0.61
C SER A 48 16.81 -12.68 2.07
N SER A 49 16.88 -11.57 2.80
CA SER A 49 17.25 -11.56 4.23
C SER A 49 16.21 -12.27 5.11
N PRO A 50 16.63 -13.02 6.14
CA PRO A 50 15.71 -13.67 7.09
C PRO A 50 14.91 -12.65 7.93
N GLU A 51 15.37 -11.40 8.04
CA GLU A 51 14.68 -10.32 8.75
C GLU A 51 13.49 -9.79 7.97
N TRP A 52 13.43 -10.00 6.65
CA TRP A 52 12.39 -9.45 5.79
C TRP A 52 10.96 -9.90 6.17
N PRO A 53 10.67 -11.21 6.33
CA PRO A 53 9.35 -11.65 6.83
C PRO A 53 9.01 -11.09 8.20
N ARG A 54 10.00 -10.99 9.12
CA ARG A 54 9.82 -10.42 10.46
C ARG A 54 9.48 -8.92 10.37
N HIS A 55 10.14 -8.20 9.48
CA HIS A 55 9.88 -6.79 9.19
C HIS A 55 8.45 -6.60 8.68
N LEU A 56 8.03 -7.38 7.67
CA LEU A 56 6.68 -7.34 7.13
C LEU A 56 5.63 -7.65 8.20
N GLY A 57 5.89 -8.65 9.06
CA GLY A 57 5.01 -8.97 10.19
C GLY A 57 4.85 -7.81 11.17
N ARG A 58 5.96 -7.12 11.51
CA ARG A 58 5.93 -5.92 12.36
C ARG A 58 5.16 -4.79 11.69
N LEU A 59 5.40 -4.53 10.40
CA LEU A 59 4.73 -3.48 9.64
C LEU A 59 3.21 -3.72 9.59
N ARG A 60 2.78 -4.95 9.31
CA ARG A 60 1.36 -5.34 9.31
C ARG A 60 0.69 -5.08 10.66
N ARG A 61 1.35 -5.44 11.77
CA ARG A 61 0.82 -5.15 13.13
C ARG A 61 0.70 -3.65 13.38
N GLN A 62 1.72 -2.87 13.03
CA GLN A 62 1.71 -1.43 13.24
C GLN A 62 0.66 -0.70 12.40
N LEU A 63 0.48 -1.11 11.13
CA LEU A 63 -0.57 -0.56 10.27
C LEU A 63 -1.97 -0.95 10.76
N GLY A 64 -2.15 -2.19 11.22
CA GLY A 64 -3.39 -2.65 11.85
C GLY A 64 -3.76 -1.82 13.07
N ALA A 65 -2.82 -1.59 13.98
CA ALA A 65 -3.02 -0.76 15.17
C ALA A 65 -3.38 0.69 14.82
N ARG A 66 -2.71 1.29 13.82
CA ARG A 66 -3.04 2.65 13.34
C ARG A 66 -4.44 2.73 12.74
N ARG A 67 -4.84 1.73 11.93
CA ARG A 67 -6.19 1.65 11.36
C ARG A 67 -7.24 1.58 12.48
N ASP A 68 -7.04 0.68 13.44
CA ASP A 68 -8.02 0.46 14.51
C ASP A 68 -8.14 1.71 15.39
N HIS A 69 -7.02 2.36 15.73
CA HIS A 69 -7.04 3.63 16.45
C HIS A 69 -7.76 4.74 15.67
N LEU A 70 -7.53 4.86 14.36
CA LEU A 70 -8.20 5.87 13.53
C LEU A 70 -9.71 5.60 13.43
N LEU A 71 -10.13 4.33 13.36
CA LEU A 71 -11.55 3.96 13.39
C LEU A 71 -12.21 4.31 14.73
N GLU A 72 -11.52 4.07 15.85
CA GLU A 72 -12.00 4.45 17.18
C GLU A 72 -12.18 5.97 17.33
N VAL A 73 -11.22 6.74 16.82
CA VAL A 73 -11.30 8.22 16.82
C VAL A 73 -12.44 8.69 15.93
N LEU A 74 -12.58 8.13 14.73
CA LEU A 74 -13.68 8.47 13.82
C LEU A 74 -15.04 8.13 14.45
N ALA A 75 -15.20 6.97 15.08
CA ALA A 75 -16.46 6.60 15.74
C ALA A 75 -16.86 7.58 16.87
N ARG A 76 -15.90 8.24 17.53
CA ARG A 76 -16.17 9.22 18.59
C ARG A 76 -16.40 10.63 18.08
N CYS A 77 -15.68 11.05 17.04
CA CYS A 77 -15.62 12.43 16.60
C CYS A 77 -16.44 12.70 15.32
N TRP A 78 -16.82 11.66 14.58
CA TRP A 78 -17.52 11.84 13.32
C TRP A 78 -19.03 12.04 13.55
N PRO A 79 -19.62 13.14 13.06
CA PRO A 79 -21.00 13.54 13.35
C PRO A 79 -22.04 12.81 12.47
N SER A 80 -21.72 11.65 11.88
CA SER A 80 -22.61 10.89 11.00
C SER A 80 -22.92 9.53 11.60
N ASP A 81 -24.19 9.12 11.57
CA ASP A 81 -24.64 7.77 11.94
C ASP A 81 -24.22 6.69 10.92
N GLU A 82 -23.62 7.11 9.79
CA GLU A 82 -23.15 6.18 8.77
C GLU A 82 -21.86 5.45 9.19
N ALA A 83 -21.93 4.12 9.19
CA ALA A 83 -20.81 3.28 9.56
C ALA A 83 -19.63 3.43 8.58
N VAL A 84 -18.46 3.79 9.10
CA VAL A 84 -17.20 3.75 8.34
C VAL A 84 -16.82 2.29 8.09
N THR A 85 -16.62 1.92 6.82
CA THR A 85 -16.23 0.54 6.48
C THR A 85 -14.80 0.26 6.95
N ARG A 86 -14.58 -0.83 7.69
CA ARG A 86 -13.25 -1.28 8.10
C ARG A 86 -12.51 -1.90 6.91
N PRO A 87 -11.43 -1.30 6.39
CA PRO A 87 -10.68 -1.86 5.28
C PRO A 87 -9.91 -3.10 5.74
N ARG A 88 -9.93 -4.12 4.87
CA ARG A 88 -9.19 -5.38 5.09
C ARG A 88 -7.69 -5.23 4.83
N ALA A 89 -7.30 -4.26 4.00
CA ALA A 89 -5.92 -3.97 3.62
C ALA A 89 -5.79 -2.51 3.15
N GLY A 90 -4.55 -2.06 2.96
CA GLY A 90 -4.23 -0.72 2.47
C GLY A 90 -3.93 0.29 3.56
N LEU A 91 -3.75 1.55 3.15
CA LEU A 91 -3.34 2.67 4.00
C LEU A 91 -4.42 3.77 4.10
N HIS A 92 -5.58 3.56 3.48
CA HIS A 92 -6.62 4.57 3.36
C HIS A 92 -7.92 4.09 4.01
N LEU A 93 -8.60 5.00 4.70
CA LEU A 93 -9.97 4.84 5.15
C LEU A 93 -10.87 5.69 4.26
N TRP A 94 -11.96 5.08 3.78
CA TRP A 94 -12.99 5.77 3.04
C TRP A 94 -14.14 6.08 3.99
N VAL A 95 -14.41 7.36 4.16
CA VAL A 95 -15.51 7.85 5.01
C VAL A 95 -16.58 8.41 4.07
N PRO A 96 -17.85 8.02 4.24
CA PRO A 96 -18.90 8.61 3.44
C PRO A 96 -19.05 10.09 3.81
N CYS A 97 -18.99 10.93 2.79
CA CYS A 97 -19.33 12.34 2.94
C CYS A 97 -20.84 12.44 2.88
N ARG A 98 -21.48 12.89 3.97
CA ARG A 98 -22.88 13.28 3.94
C ARG A 98 -23.04 14.28 2.81
N ARG A 99 -23.79 13.92 1.76
CA ARG A 99 -24.27 14.92 0.81
C ARG A 99 -24.98 15.98 1.64
N ALA A 100 -24.52 17.22 1.57
CA ALA A 100 -25.23 18.34 2.16
C ALA A 100 -26.62 18.36 1.52
N GLY A 101 -27.59 17.73 2.18
CA GLY A 101 -28.99 17.79 1.78
C GLY A 101 -29.35 19.25 1.68
N SER A 102 -29.86 19.63 0.51
CA SER A 102 -30.47 20.92 0.25
C SER A 102 -31.25 21.37 1.48
N ARG A 103 -30.79 22.46 2.11
CA ARG A 103 -31.68 23.27 2.95
C ARG A 103 -32.88 23.58 2.07
N GLN A 104 -34.03 23.01 2.41
CA GLN A 104 -35.30 23.52 1.89
C GLN A 104 -35.98 24.27 3.04
N PRO A 105 -36.45 25.50 2.78
CA PRO A 105 -36.93 26.45 3.78
C PRO A 105 -38.26 26.05 4.42
#